data_AF-A0A218XR13-F1
#
_entry.id   AF-A0A218XR13-F1
#
_cell.length_a   1.000
_cell.length_b   1.000
_cell.length_c   1.000
_cell.angle_alpha   90.00
_cell.angle_beta   90.00
_cell.angle_gamma   90.00
#
_symmetry.space_group_name_H-M   'P 1'
#
loop_
_entity.id
_entity.type
_entity.pdbx_description
1 polymer ?
#
loop_
_entity_poly.entity_id
_entity_poly.type
_entity_poly.pdbx_seq_one_letter_code
_entity_poly.pdbx_strand_id
1 'polypeptide(L)'
;MLAMEKDFDSKLGIQGERNVSSSSNNNNNNNGGSSNVQRSKSFAFRAPQENFTIQDFELGKIYGVGSYSKVVRAKKKDTGVVYALKIMDKKFITKENKTAYVKLERIVLDQLDHPGIVRLFFTFQDTFSLYMALESCEGGELFDQITRKGRLSEEEACFYAAEVVDALEYIHSLGLIHRDIKPENLLLTSDGHIKIADFGSVKPMQDSRITVLPNAASDDKACTFVGTAAYVPPEVLNSSPATFGNDQWALGCTLYQMLSGTSPFKDASEWLTFQRIIARDIRFPNYFSEEAKDLIDRLLDIEPSRRPGAGPEGYDALKKHPFFSKVDWRNLRKQTPPKLALEQVVHSGDNDSSDSPWNPTHVGDGSTKQNEGSSCAGSSEVSGHITRLASIDSFDSKWQQFLDPGESVLMISTLKKIRKITNKKVQLILTNKPKLVYVDPSKVVKGNIIWSDNPNDLSVQVTSPSNFKIVTPKKIMAFEDSKQRAWQWKKAIEGLQNR
;
A
#
# COMPACT_ATOMS: atom_id res chain seq x y z
N MET A 1 20.41 -6.05 -21.36
CA MET A 1 20.63 -7.21 -20.47
C MET A 1 22.07 -7.23 -20.00
N LEU A 2 23.05 -7.70 -20.78
CA LEU A 2 24.49 -7.67 -20.41
C LEU A 2 25.04 -6.30 -19.97
N ALA A 3 24.53 -5.20 -20.52
CA ALA A 3 24.90 -3.84 -20.09
C ALA A 3 24.35 -3.45 -18.70
N MET A 4 23.28 -4.10 -18.22
CA MET A 4 22.72 -3.88 -16.88
C MET A 4 23.42 -4.73 -15.82
N GLU A 5 23.86 -5.95 -16.14
CA GLU A 5 24.77 -6.73 -15.28
C GLU A 5 26.08 -5.98 -15.10
N LYS A 6 26.70 -5.50 -16.19
CA LYS A 6 27.91 -4.67 -16.09
C LYS A 6 27.71 -3.40 -15.25
N ASP A 7 26.56 -2.72 -15.30
CA ASP A 7 26.30 -1.54 -14.45
C ASP A 7 25.94 -1.89 -12.99
N PHE A 8 25.58 -3.15 -12.72
CA PHE A 8 25.34 -3.68 -11.37
C PHE A 8 26.67 -4.12 -10.72
N ASP A 9 27.46 -4.93 -11.43
CA ASP A 9 28.72 -5.49 -10.93
C ASP A 9 29.85 -4.45 -10.91
N SER A 10 29.96 -3.55 -11.90
CA SER A 10 31.02 -2.53 -11.92
C SER A 10 30.93 -1.49 -10.80
N LYS A 11 29.76 -1.40 -10.14
CA LYS A 11 29.53 -0.53 -8.97
C LYS A 11 29.64 -1.29 -7.64
N LEU A 12 29.77 -2.61 -7.69
CA LEU A 12 29.99 -3.51 -6.56
C LEU A 12 31.34 -4.24 -6.74
N GLY A 13 32.43 -3.48 -6.57
CA GLY A 13 33.79 -4.01 -6.58
C GLY A 13 34.08 -4.92 -5.39
N ILE A 14 33.57 -6.15 -5.42
CA ILE A 14 33.88 -7.20 -4.44
C ILE A 14 35.20 -7.89 -4.86
N GLN A 15 36.32 -7.45 -4.29
CA GLN A 15 37.56 -8.23 -4.35
C GLN A 15 37.51 -9.35 -3.30
N GLY A 16 37.12 -10.55 -3.73
CA GLY A 16 37.53 -11.78 -3.07
C GLY A 16 38.91 -12.19 -3.55
N GLU A 17 39.95 -11.98 -2.75
CA GLU A 17 41.33 -12.30 -3.13
C GLU A 17 41.53 -13.81 -3.33
N ARG A 18 42.00 -14.21 -4.52
CA ARG A 18 42.66 -15.49 -4.73
C ARG A 18 44.17 -15.27 -4.70
N ASN A 19 44.83 -15.70 -3.63
CA ASN A 19 46.27 -15.60 -3.48
C ASN A 19 47.02 -16.65 -4.34
N VAL A 20 47.41 -16.23 -5.55
CA VAL A 20 48.39 -16.88 -6.47
C VAL A 20 48.95 -15.73 -7.33
N SER A 21 50.25 -15.45 -7.49
CA SER A 21 51.50 -16.02 -6.97
C SER A 21 52.67 -15.03 -7.19
N SER A 22 53.87 -15.38 -6.69
CA SER A 22 55.19 -15.12 -7.33
C SER A 22 55.64 -13.70 -7.73
N SER A 23 56.76 -13.29 -7.14
CA SER A 23 57.64 -12.15 -7.43
C SER A 23 57.87 -11.80 -8.91
N SER A 24 57.99 -10.49 -9.22
CA SER A 24 59.24 -9.89 -9.75
C SER A 24 59.16 -8.36 -9.93
N ASN A 25 60.32 -7.70 -9.83
CA ASN A 25 60.51 -6.25 -10.00
C ASN A 25 60.18 -5.74 -11.41
N ASN A 26 59.69 -4.49 -11.50
CA ASN A 26 60.49 -3.44 -12.14
C ASN A 26 60.07 -2.01 -11.78
N ASN A 27 61.07 -1.14 -11.60
CA ASN A 27 60.87 0.31 -11.43
C ASN A 27 60.57 0.98 -12.77
N ASN A 28 59.70 1.99 -12.77
CA ASN A 28 59.97 3.22 -13.51
C ASN A 28 59.11 4.39 -13.00
N ASN A 29 59.77 5.49 -12.66
CA ASN A 29 59.12 6.77 -12.36
C ASN A 29 58.61 7.41 -13.67
N ASN A 30 57.42 7.99 -13.65
CA ASN A 30 57.21 9.24 -14.37
C ASN A 30 56.08 10.08 -13.75
N ASN A 31 56.30 11.39 -13.78
CA ASN A 31 55.54 12.39 -13.02
C ASN A 31 54.28 12.82 -13.78
N GLY A 32 53.12 12.92 -13.12
CA GLY A 32 51.87 13.26 -13.81
C GLY A 32 50.66 13.52 -12.91
N GLY A 33 50.58 14.75 -12.37
CA GLY A 33 49.35 15.41 -11.89
C GLY A 33 48.36 14.60 -11.04
N SER A 34 48.43 14.76 -9.70
CA SER A 34 47.37 14.30 -8.79
C SER A 34 46.06 15.07 -8.99
N SER A 35 45.21 14.64 -9.91
CA SER A 35 43.77 14.77 -9.73
C SER A 35 43.36 13.79 -8.63
N ASN A 36 42.98 14.31 -7.47
CA ASN A 36 42.60 13.49 -6.33
C ASN A 36 41.20 12.91 -6.57
N VAL A 37 41.11 11.89 -7.42
CA VAL A 37 39.87 11.15 -7.68
C VAL A 37 39.51 10.43 -6.40
N GLN A 38 38.61 11.06 -5.65
CA GLN A 38 38.11 10.61 -4.37
C GLN A 38 37.41 9.26 -4.56
N ARG A 39 38.16 8.17 -4.37
CA ARG A 39 37.70 6.79 -4.55
C ARG A 39 36.38 6.61 -3.78
N SER A 40 35.30 6.38 -4.53
CA SER A 40 34.00 6.07 -3.98
C SER A 40 34.16 4.89 -3.03
N LYS A 41 33.92 5.09 -1.72
CA LYS A 41 33.88 3.96 -0.77
C LYS A 41 32.79 3.01 -1.25
N SER A 42 33.16 1.79 -1.61
CA SER A 42 32.21 0.76 -2.04
C SER A 42 31.23 0.49 -0.90
N PHE A 43 29.94 0.68 -1.17
CA PHE A 43 28.89 0.40 -0.19
C PHE A 43 28.83 -1.11 0.06
N ALA A 44 29.12 -1.53 1.29
CA ALA A 44 29.08 -2.94 1.70
C ALA A 44 27.72 -3.25 2.32
N PHE A 45 26.99 -4.20 1.73
CA PHE A 45 25.70 -4.65 2.26
C PHE A 45 25.88 -5.59 3.46
N ARG A 46 25.09 -5.39 4.52
CA ARG A 46 25.04 -6.23 5.73
C ARG A 46 24.41 -7.60 5.45
N ALA A 47 23.32 -7.62 4.71
CA ALA A 47 22.68 -8.85 4.26
C ALA A 47 23.37 -9.33 2.96
N PRO A 48 23.90 -10.56 2.89
CA PRO A 48 24.60 -11.05 1.71
C PRO A 48 23.69 -11.23 0.49
N GLN A 49 24.32 -11.24 -0.69
CA GLN A 49 23.73 -11.82 -1.90
C GLN A 49 24.22 -13.26 -2.03
N GLU A 50 23.29 -14.20 -1.86
CA GLU A 50 23.54 -15.63 -1.79
C GLU A 50 23.29 -16.31 -3.14
N ASN A 51 23.99 -17.42 -3.39
CA ASN A 51 23.82 -18.26 -4.58
C ASN A 51 22.76 -19.36 -4.38
N PHE A 52 21.65 -19.03 -3.71
CA PHE A 52 20.54 -19.95 -3.49
C PHE A 52 19.59 -19.98 -4.70
N THR A 53 18.87 -21.08 -4.81
CA THR A 53 17.78 -21.33 -5.75
C THR A 53 16.45 -21.42 -5.00
N ILE A 54 15.32 -21.31 -5.71
CA ILE A 54 14.01 -21.51 -5.07
C ILE A 54 13.79 -22.96 -4.60
N GLN A 55 14.54 -23.92 -5.16
CA GLN A 55 14.52 -25.33 -4.79
C GLN A 55 15.14 -25.61 -3.41
N ASP A 56 15.94 -24.69 -2.86
CA ASP A 56 16.53 -24.80 -1.51
C ASP A 56 15.51 -24.52 -0.39
N PHE A 57 14.30 -24.11 -0.75
CA PHE A 57 13.21 -23.73 0.15
C PHE A 57 11.98 -24.64 -0.03
N GLU A 58 11.29 -24.89 1.08
CA GLU A 58 9.94 -25.42 1.13
C GLU A 58 8.98 -24.22 1.25
N LEU A 59 8.18 -23.98 0.21
CA LEU A 59 7.25 -22.86 0.15
C LEU A 59 5.90 -23.25 0.76
N GLY A 60 5.39 -22.42 1.67
CA GLY A 60 4.11 -22.59 2.36
C GLY A 60 3.10 -21.50 2.01
N LYS A 61 2.30 -21.08 3.02
CA LYS A 61 1.22 -20.09 2.83
C LYS A 61 1.73 -18.77 2.24
N ILE A 62 0.91 -18.16 1.38
CA ILE A 62 1.12 -16.80 0.90
C ILE A 62 0.77 -15.86 2.06
N TYR A 63 1.70 -14.97 2.44
CA TYR A 63 1.43 -13.91 3.42
C TYR A 63 0.80 -12.68 2.75
N GLY A 64 1.20 -12.34 1.52
CA GLY A 64 0.60 -11.21 0.81
C GLY A 64 0.93 -11.15 -0.68
N VAL A 65 0.14 -10.39 -1.44
CA VAL A 65 0.31 -10.17 -2.88
C VAL A 65 0.27 -8.67 -3.18
N GLY A 66 1.37 -8.15 -3.72
CA GLY A 66 1.50 -6.77 -4.21
C GLY A 66 1.49 -6.70 -5.74
N SER A 67 1.56 -5.48 -6.27
CA SER A 67 1.45 -5.22 -7.71
C SER A 67 2.51 -5.91 -8.59
N TYR A 68 3.70 -6.18 -8.05
CA TYR A 68 4.83 -6.82 -8.75
C TYR A 68 5.56 -7.86 -7.89
N SER A 69 4.96 -8.24 -6.77
CA SER A 69 5.59 -9.05 -5.73
C SER A 69 4.60 -9.97 -5.04
N LYS A 70 5.07 -11.11 -4.53
CA LYS A 70 4.34 -11.93 -3.56
C LYS A 70 5.24 -12.23 -2.38
N VAL A 71 4.70 -12.23 -1.17
CA VAL A 71 5.40 -12.65 0.05
C VAL A 71 4.87 -14.01 0.43
N VAL A 72 5.75 -15.00 0.60
CA VAL A 72 5.39 -16.37 0.95
C VAL A 72 6.19 -16.85 2.14
N ARG A 73 5.61 -17.71 2.97
CA ARG A 73 6.36 -18.48 3.96
C ARG A 73 7.33 -19.40 3.25
N ALA A 74 8.61 -19.34 3.60
CA ALA A 74 9.65 -20.18 3.01
C ALA A 74 10.52 -20.78 4.13
N LYS A 75 10.50 -22.11 4.27
CA LYS A 75 11.39 -22.82 5.19
C LYS A 75 12.63 -23.29 4.43
N LYS A 76 13.82 -22.86 4.82
CA LYS A 76 15.07 -23.29 4.18
C LYS A 76 15.38 -24.73 4.59
N LYS A 77 15.62 -25.61 3.61
CA LYS A 77 15.57 -27.08 3.82
C LYS A 77 16.69 -27.62 4.71
N ASP A 78 17.88 -27.04 4.62
CA ASP A 78 19.09 -27.50 5.34
C ASP A 78 19.12 -27.08 6.83
N THR A 79 18.59 -25.91 7.13
CA THR A 79 18.64 -25.25 8.44
C THR A 79 17.31 -25.29 9.18
N GLY A 80 16.20 -25.56 8.47
CA GLY A 80 14.85 -25.56 9.01
C GLY A 80 14.30 -24.17 9.36
N VAL A 81 15.07 -23.10 9.18
CA VAL A 81 14.69 -21.73 9.51
C VAL A 81 13.62 -21.21 8.54
N VAL A 82 12.64 -20.48 9.08
CA VAL A 82 11.51 -19.93 8.35
C VAL A 82 11.72 -18.45 8.07
N TYR A 83 11.44 -18.04 6.83
CA TYR A 83 11.54 -16.67 6.34
C TYR A 83 10.23 -16.24 5.66
N ALA A 84 9.97 -14.93 5.68
CA ALA A 84 9.01 -14.30 4.78
C ALA A 84 9.73 -13.93 3.47
N LEU A 85 9.58 -14.76 2.44
CA LEU A 85 10.29 -14.60 1.16
C LEU A 85 9.49 -13.67 0.22
N LYS A 86 9.95 -12.42 0.05
CA LYS A 86 9.41 -11.47 -0.94
C LYS A 86 10.00 -11.78 -2.30
N ILE A 87 9.18 -12.35 -3.18
CA ILE A 87 9.49 -12.76 -4.56
C ILE A 87 8.97 -11.67 -5.50
N MET A 88 9.81 -11.11 -6.37
CA MET A 88 9.45 -9.98 -7.25
C MET A 88 9.81 -10.25 -8.72
N ASP A 89 8.89 -9.96 -9.65
CA ASP A 89 9.08 -10.20 -11.09
C ASP A 89 9.93 -9.10 -11.75
N LYS A 90 11.10 -9.46 -12.29
CA LYS A 90 12.05 -8.52 -12.93
C LYS A 90 11.46 -7.83 -14.16
N LYS A 91 10.65 -8.54 -14.96
CA LYS A 91 10.02 -8.03 -16.18
C LYS A 91 8.92 -7.03 -15.83
N PHE A 92 8.13 -7.31 -14.81
CA PHE A 92 7.07 -6.41 -14.34
C PHE A 92 7.66 -5.16 -13.66
N ILE A 93 8.67 -5.32 -12.78
CA ILE A 93 9.41 -4.19 -12.18
C ILE A 93 9.91 -3.23 -13.27
N THR A 94 10.55 -3.78 -14.31
CA THR A 94 11.10 -2.98 -15.42
C THR A 94 9.99 -2.30 -16.22
N LYS A 95 8.91 -3.02 -16.54
CA LYS A 95 7.76 -2.52 -17.32
C LYS A 95 7.04 -1.35 -16.62
N GLU A 96 6.88 -1.42 -15.31
CA GLU A 96 6.21 -0.38 -14.51
C GLU A 96 7.18 0.68 -13.93
N ASN A 97 8.44 0.70 -14.39
CA ASN A 97 9.50 1.62 -13.95
C ASN A 97 9.75 1.61 -12.42
N LYS A 98 9.61 0.45 -11.77
CA LYS A 98 9.77 0.28 -10.31
C LYS A 98 11.19 -0.02 -9.85
N THR A 99 12.16 -0.13 -10.76
CA THR A 99 13.55 -0.50 -10.46
C THR A 99 14.22 0.37 -9.39
N ALA A 100 13.94 1.68 -9.37
CA ALA A 100 14.48 2.59 -8.37
C ALA A 100 13.93 2.28 -6.96
N TYR A 101 12.60 2.07 -6.84
CA TYR A 101 11.92 1.72 -5.59
C TYR A 101 12.43 0.39 -5.01
N VAL A 102 12.58 -0.65 -5.83
CA VAL A 102 13.08 -1.97 -5.38
C VAL A 102 14.55 -1.89 -4.91
N LYS A 103 15.39 -1.09 -5.58
CA LYS A 103 16.76 -0.83 -5.13
C LYS A 103 16.78 -0.03 -3.83
N LEU A 104 15.92 0.97 -3.69
CA LEU A 104 15.80 1.79 -2.48
C LEU A 104 15.34 0.95 -1.29
N GLU A 105 14.30 0.13 -1.46
CA GLU A 105 13.82 -0.81 -0.42
C GLU A 105 14.96 -1.73 0.04
N ARG A 106 15.72 -2.31 -0.89
CA ARG A 106 16.88 -3.17 -0.57
C ARG A 106 17.96 -2.43 0.25
N ILE A 107 18.28 -1.19 -0.13
CA ILE A 107 19.31 -0.36 0.49
C ILE A 107 18.89 0.09 1.89
N VAL A 108 17.61 0.44 2.06
CA VAL A 108 17.04 0.85 3.34
C VAL A 108 16.96 -0.33 4.32
N LEU A 109 16.35 -1.45 3.92
CA LEU A 109 16.23 -2.65 4.76
C LEU A 109 17.57 -3.24 5.23
N ASP A 110 18.66 -2.95 4.50
CA ASP A 110 20.02 -3.38 4.87
C ASP A 110 20.65 -2.51 5.98
N GLN A 111 20.31 -1.22 6.00
CA GLN A 111 20.85 -0.21 6.92
C GLN A 111 20.00 -0.03 8.19
N LEU A 112 18.76 -0.53 8.21
CA LEU A 112 17.91 -0.51 9.40
C LEU A 112 18.31 -1.62 10.38
N ASP A 113 18.46 -1.25 11.65
CA ASP A 113 18.78 -2.15 12.76
C ASP A 113 18.00 -1.71 14.01
N HIS A 114 16.77 -2.19 14.12
CA HIS A 114 15.84 -1.84 15.19
C HIS A 114 14.90 -3.02 15.49
N PRO A 115 14.60 -3.34 16.77
CA PRO A 115 13.75 -4.50 17.12
C PRO A 115 12.35 -4.41 16.49
N GLY A 116 11.77 -3.21 16.43
CA GLY A 116 10.45 -2.95 15.84
C GLY A 116 10.40 -2.84 14.31
N ILE A 117 11.40 -3.35 13.59
CA ILE A 117 11.46 -3.36 12.12
C ILE A 117 11.74 -4.80 11.66
N VAL A 118 11.12 -5.22 10.56
CA VAL A 118 11.42 -6.53 9.95
C VAL A 118 12.84 -6.57 9.39
N ARG A 119 13.63 -7.54 9.82
CA ARG A 119 15.01 -7.70 9.35
C ARG A 119 15.06 -8.34 7.95
N LEU A 120 15.95 -7.81 7.10
CA LEU A 120 16.40 -8.50 5.89
C LEU A 120 17.62 -9.39 6.22
N PHE A 121 17.52 -10.69 5.94
CA PHE A 121 18.58 -11.66 6.21
C PHE A 121 19.55 -11.82 5.05
N PHE A 122 19.03 -12.05 3.85
CA PHE A 122 19.82 -12.22 2.63
C PHE A 122 18.96 -11.99 1.38
N THR A 123 19.61 -11.90 0.23
CA THR A 123 18.96 -11.79 -1.09
C THR A 123 19.53 -12.81 -2.07
N PHE A 124 18.72 -13.27 -3.02
CA PHE A 124 19.17 -14.06 -4.17
C PHE A 124 18.34 -13.72 -5.41
N GLN A 125 18.69 -14.28 -6.57
CA GLN A 125 18.00 -14.01 -7.83
C GLN A 125 18.13 -15.18 -8.81
N ASP A 126 17.13 -15.34 -9.67
CA ASP A 126 17.20 -16.20 -10.86
C ASP A 126 16.99 -15.37 -12.14
N THR A 127 16.82 -16.02 -13.29
CA THR A 127 16.59 -15.36 -14.58
C THR A 127 15.37 -14.43 -14.61
N PHE A 128 14.35 -14.70 -13.79
CA PHE A 128 13.02 -14.07 -13.85
C PHE A 128 12.70 -13.22 -12.62
N SER A 129 13.22 -13.58 -11.45
CA SER A 129 12.81 -13.03 -10.15
C SER A 129 13.97 -12.52 -9.30
N LEU A 130 13.65 -11.53 -8.46
CA LEU A 130 14.45 -11.11 -7.32
C LEU A 130 13.82 -11.66 -6.03
N TYR A 131 14.67 -12.05 -5.07
CA TYR A 131 14.24 -12.63 -3.79
C TYR A 131 14.85 -11.87 -2.62
N MET A 132 14.02 -11.48 -1.66
CA MET A 132 14.43 -10.96 -0.35
C MET A 132 13.91 -11.88 0.75
N ALA A 133 14.82 -12.45 1.55
CA ALA A 133 14.46 -13.26 2.71
C ALA A 133 14.32 -12.36 3.94
N LEU A 134 13.07 -12.04 4.29
CA LEU A 134 12.72 -11.21 5.43
C LEU A 134 12.43 -12.09 6.66
N GLU A 135 12.46 -11.46 7.82
CA GLU A 135 12.01 -12.02 9.10
C GLU A 135 10.56 -12.54 9.03
N SER A 136 10.30 -13.73 9.58
CA SER A 136 8.96 -14.31 9.63
C SER A 136 8.24 -13.88 10.91
N CYS A 137 7.14 -13.14 10.76
CA CYS A 137 6.29 -12.69 11.86
C CYS A 137 5.07 -13.60 11.99
N GLU A 138 5.20 -14.71 12.73
CA GLU A 138 4.17 -15.75 12.81
C GLU A 138 2.90 -15.33 13.59
N GLY A 139 2.91 -14.19 14.30
CA GLY A 139 1.71 -13.60 14.93
C GLY A 139 0.73 -12.94 13.95
N GLY A 140 1.12 -12.82 12.68
CA GLY A 140 0.31 -12.31 11.58
C GLY A 140 0.25 -10.78 11.51
N GLU A 141 -0.74 -10.25 10.79
CA GLU A 141 -0.98 -8.81 10.70
C GLU A 141 -1.74 -8.30 11.93
N LEU A 142 -1.42 -7.09 12.38
CA LEU A 142 -2.23 -6.38 13.39
C LEU A 142 -3.66 -6.16 12.89
N PHE A 143 -3.84 -6.00 11.57
CA PHE A 143 -5.17 -5.94 10.93
C PHE A 143 -6.05 -7.15 11.29
N ASP A 144 -5.50 -8.36 11.24
CA ASP A 144 -6.23 -9.58 11.60
C ASP A 144 -6.57 -9.61 13.08
N GLN A 145 -5.68 -9.15 13.97
CA GLN A 145 -5.95 -9.12 15.42
C GLN A 145 -7.09 -8.14 15.74
N ILE A 146 -7.09 -6.95 15.14
CA ILE A 146 -8.20 -5.99 15.24
C ILE A 146 -9.49 -6.63 14.73
N THR A 147 -9.45 -7.26 13.55
CA THR A 147 -10.62 -7.91 12.92
C THR A 147 -11.18 -9.05 13.79
N ARG A 148 -10.34 -9.95 14.31
CA ARG A 148 -10.76 -11.07 15.18
C ARG A 148 -11.36 -10.60 16.51
N LYS A 149 -10.82 -9.54 17.11
CA LYS A 149 -11.34 -8.97 18.37
C LYS A 149 -12.50 -7.97 18.15
N GLY A 150 -12.78 -7.59 16.90
CA GLY A 150 -13.67 -6.48 16.53
C GLY A 150 -13.06 -5.10 16.79
N ARG A 151 -12.44 -4.91 17.96
CA ARG A 151 -11.57 -3.78 18.34
C ARG A 151 -10.63 -4.21 19.46
N LEU A 152 -9.55 -3.47 19.67
CA LEU A 152 -8.67 -3.65 20.82
C LEU A 152 -9.22 -2.89 22.04
N SER A 153 -8.79 -3.30 23.23
CA SER A 153 -8.90 -2.47 24.43
C SER A 153 -7.87 -1.33 24.39
N GLU A 154 -8.10 -0.30 25.21
CA GLU A 154 -7.25 0.90 25.21
C GLU A 154 -5.81 0.60 25.67
N GLU A 155 -5.64 -0.35 26.60
CA GLU A 155 -4.32 -0.77 27.09
C GLU A 155 -3.52 -1.51 25.99
N GLU A 156 -4.19 -2.37 25.20
CA GLU A 156 -3.57 -3.05 24.06
C GLU A 156 -3.22 -2.07 22.93
N ALA A 157 -4.13 -1.15 22.61
CA ALA A 157 -3.91 -0.11 21.61
C ALA A 157 -2.79 0.86 22.01
N CYS A 158 -2.69 1.21 23.30
CA CYS A 158 -1.61 2.01 23.86
C CYS A 158 -0.26 1.31 23.74
N PHE A 159 -0.18 0.02 24.09
CA PHE A 159 1.04 -0.77 23.94
C PHE A 159 1.53 -0.82 22.49
N TYR A 160 0.66 -1.21 21.56
CA TYR A 160 1.04 -1.31 20.14
C TYR A 160 1.34 0.06 19.52
N ALA A 161 0.59 1.11 19.87
CA ALA A 161 0.91 2.46 19.43
C ALA A 161 2.28 2.92 19.95
N ALA A 162 2.64 2.62 21.20
CA ALA A 162 3.95 2.92 21.73
C ALA A 162 5.08 2.21 20.96
N GLU A 163 4.90 0.94 20.60
CA GLU A 163 5.88 0.20 19.79
C GLU A 163 6.01 0.75 18.35
N VAL A 164 4.94 1.29 17.78
CA VAL A 164 4.99 1.98 16.48
C VAL A 164 5.70 3.33 16.62
N VAL A 165 5.43 4.10 17.68
CA VAL A 165 6.09 5.39 17.98
C VAL A 165 7.60 5.21 18.16
N ASP A 166 8.01 4.19 18.92
CA ASP A 166 9.42 3.80 19.12
C ASP A 166 10.13 3.45 17.80
N ALA A 167 9.50 2.65 16.94
CA ALA A 167 10.07 2.30 15.64
C ALA A 167 10.06 3.47 14.63
N LEU A 168 9.03 4.32 14.64
CA LEU A 168 8.97 5.51 13.78
C LEU A 168 9.98 6.58 14.19
N GLU A 169 10.24 6.79 15.49
CA GLU A 169 11.31 7.68 15.97
C GLU A 169 12.66 7.28 15.39
N TYR A 170 12.97 5.98 15.43
CA TYR A 170 14.19 5.44 14.83
C TYR A 170 14.27 5.72 13.31
N ILE A 171 13.20 5.42 12.57
CA ILE A 171 13.12 5.65 11.10
C ILE A 171 13.28 7.14 10.78
N HIS A 172 12.55 8.02 11.47
CA HIS A 172 12.60 9.47 11.27
C HIS A 172 13.96 10.05 11.65
N SER A 173 14.61 9.53 12.69
CA SER A 173 15.97 9.93 13.06
C SER A 173 16.99 9.68 11.93
N LEU A 174 16.74 8.71 11.04
CA LEU A 174 17.59 8.42 9.88
C LEU A 174 17.24 9.30 8.66
N GLY A 175 16.30 10.23 8.79
CA GLY A 175 15.77 11.04 7.70
C GLY A 175 15.00 10.21 6.68
N LEU A 176 14.26 9.20 7.13
CA LEU A 176 13.37 8.38 6.30
C LEU A 176 11.90 8.66 6.66
N ILE A 177 11.04 8.62 5.66
CA ILE A 177 9.57 8.65 5.81
C ILE A 177 9.03 7.33 5.25
N HIS A 178 8.23 6.58 6.01
CA HIS A 178 7.73 5.26 5.60
C HIS A 178 6.63 5.35 4.54
N ARG A 179 5.68 6.27 4.74
CA ARG A 179 4.53 6.59 3.86
C ARG A 179 3.51 5.46 3.65
N ASP A 180 3.52 4.41 4.47
CA ASP A 180 2.53 3.30 4.38
C ASP A 180 2.34 2.60 5.73
N ILE A 181 2.23 3.39 6.82
CA ILE A 181 1.89 2.86 8.14
C ILE A 181 0.39 2.56 8.20
N LYS A 182 0.06 1.31 8.50
CA LYS A 182 -1.30 0.78 8.61
C LYS A 182 -1.26 -0.60 9.29
N PRO A 183 -2.33 -1.07 9.95
CA PRO A 183 -2.40 -2.39 10.56
C PRO A 183 -1.98 -3.56 9.66
N GLU A 184 -2.16 -3.46 8.34
CA GLU A 184 -1.73 -4.48 7.37
C GLU A 184 -0.18 -4.58 7.24
N ASN A 185 0.53 -3.46 7.45
CA ASN A 185 2.00 -3.38 7.40
C ASN A 185 2.65 -3.44 8.80
N LEU A 186 1.85 -3.63 9.86
CA LEU A 186 2.31 -3.82 11.23
C LEU A 186 2.16 -5.29 11.58
N LEU A 187 3.27 -6.02 11.52
CA LEU A 187 3.30 -7.46 11.75
C LEU A 187 3.62 -7.77 13.21
N LEU A 188 3.09 -8.88 13.70
CA LEU A 188 3.28 -9.35 15.07
C LEU A 188 4.22 -10.55 15.09
N THR A 189 5.23 -10.50 15.96
CA THR A 189 6.10 -11.65 16.25
C THR A 189 5.33 -12.77 16.94
N SER A 190 5.93 -13.95 17.07
CA SER A 190 5.30 -15.11 17.73
C SER A 190 4.96 -14.88 19.21
N ASP A 191 5.71 -14.00 19.88
CA ASP A 191 5.48 -13.54 21.25
C ASP A 191 4.54 -12.32 21.33
N GLY A 192 4.30 -11.60 20.23
CA GLY A 192 3.26 -10.56 20.13
C GLY A 192 3.77 -9.10 20.04
N HIS A 193 5.05 -8.87 19.80
CA HIS A 193 5.61 -7.53 19.57
C HIS A 193 5.42 -7.05 18.12
N ILE A 194 5.26 -5.74 17.94
CA ILE A 194 5.08 -5.09 16.63
C ILE A 194 6.42 -4.90 15.90
N LYS A 195 6.43 -5.31 14.63
CA LYS A 195 7.45 -5.00 13.62
C LYS A 195 6.82 -4.32 12.41
N ILE A 196 7.36 -3.16 12.06
CA ILE A 196 7.01 -2.43 10.83
C ILE A 196 7.58 -3.17 9.60
N ALA A 197 6.75 -3.33 8.57
CA ALA A 197 7.07 -4.02 7.33
C ALA A 197 6.70 -3.22 6.05
N ASP A 198 7.14 -3.71 4.90
CA ASP A 198 7.00 -3.15 3.54
C ASP A 198 7.56 -1.73 3.33
N PHE A 199 8.87 -1.66 3.15
CA PHE A 199 9.60 -0.40 2.87
C PHE A 199 9.57 -0.02 1.37
N GLY A 200 8.74 -0.67 0.54
CA GLY A 200 8.59 -0.37 -0.89
C GLY A 200 8.08 1.06 -1.19
N SER A 201 7.53 1.74 -0.19
CA SER A 201 7.02 3.13 -0.26
C SER A 201 7.96 4.18 0.35
N VAL A 202 9.09 3.77 0.96
CA VAL A 202 9.95 4.67 1.73
C VAL A 202 10.48 5.84 0.90
N LYS A 203 10.64 7.02 1.52
CA LYS A 203 11.28 8.20 0.93
C LYS A 203 12.35 8.77 1.87
N PRO A 204 13.64 8.79 1.46
CA PRO A 204 14.66 9.58 2.13
C PRO A 204 14.39 11.08 2.00
N MET A 205 14.69 11.83 3.06
CA MET A 205 14.79 13.29 3.05
C MET A 205 16.17 13.74 2.56
N GLN A 206 16.31 15.03 2.27
CA GLN A 206 17.53 15.61 1.68
C GLN A 206 18.75 15.50 2.60
N ASP A 207 18.52 15.43 3.90
CA ASP A 207 19.47 15.27 5.01
C ASP A 207 19.52 13.82 5.55
N SER A 208 18.97 12.84 4.82
CA SER A 208 18.95 11.45 5.27
C SER A 208 20.34 10.89 5.57
N ARG A 209 20.43 10.17 6.70
CA ARG A 209 21.65 9.47 7.14
C ARG A 209 21.87 8.14 6.40
N ILE A 210 20.93 7.72 5.54
CA ILE A 210 21.02 6.54 4.69
C ILE A 210 21.88 6.85 3.47
N THR A 211 22.87 6.00 3.18
CA THR A 211 23.65 6.13 1.95
C THR A 211 22.81 5.64 0.76
N VAL A 212 22.24 6.59 0.01
CA VAL A 212 21.44 6.31 -1.20
C VAL A 212 22.30 6.45 -2.47
N LEU A 213 22.04 5.61 -3.48
CA LEU A 213 22.64 5.79 -4.80
C LEU A 213 22.04 7.02 -5.50
N PRO A 214 22.83 7.87 -6.21
CA PRO A 214 22.36 9.14 -6.79
C PRO A 214 21.11 9.04 -7.69
N ASN A 215 20.90 7.89 -8.34
CA ASN A 215 19.81 7.66 -9.29
C ASN A 215 18.65 6.83 -8.69
N ALA A 216 18.66 6.53 -7.38
CA ALA A 216 17.61 5.72 -6.73
C ALA A 216 16.46 6.58 -6.15
N ALA A 217 16.70 7.86 -5.89
CA ALA A 217 15.76 8.77 -5.22
C ALA A 217 15.48 10.08 -5.99
N SER A 218 16.04 10.26 -7.19
CA SER A 218 16.06 11.52 -7.94
C SER A 218 14.75 11.86 -8.65
N ASP A 219 13.63 11.86 -7.93
CA ASP A 219 12.37 12.40 -8.41
C ASP A 219 11.71 13.25 -7.30
N ASP A 220 12.07 14.54 -7.27
CA ASP A 220 11.49 15.61 -6.41
C ASP A 220 10.03 15.93 -6.76
N LYS A 221 9.32 14.98 -7.37
CA LYS A 221 7.90 15.10 -7.67
C LYS A 221 7.08 15.05 -6.37
N ALA A 222 5.92 15.70 -6.45
CA ALA A 222 4.84 15.67 -5.46
C ALA A 222 4.66 14.30 -4.79
N CYS A 223 4.25 14.27 -3.53
CA CYS A 223 4.11 13.01 -2.79
C CYS A 223 3.16 12.06 -3.54
N THR A 224 3.75 11.03 -4.14
CA THR A 224 3.01 10.06 -4.95
C THR A 224 2.11 9.24 -4.05
N PHE A 225 0.83 9.13 -4.40
CA PHE A 225 -0.10 8.25 -3.72
C PHE A 225 0.43 6.81 -3.77
N VAL A 226 0.67 6.24 -2.59
CA VAL A 226 0.91 4.81 -2.38
C VAL A 226 0.14 4.43 -1.11
N GLY A 227 -0.30 3.17 -1.01
CA GLY A 227 -1.00 2.66 0.18
C GLY A 227 -2.52 2.74 0.13
N THR A 228 -3.13 2.45 1.28
CA THR A 228 -4.59 2.35 1.45
C THR A 228 -5.16 3.75 1.73
N ALA A 229 -5.99 4.28 0.82
CA ALA A 229 -6.45 5.69 0.79
C ALA A 229 -7.11 6.28 2.06
N ALA A 230 -7.37 5.48 3.09
CA ALA A 230 -7.96 5.92 4.36
C ALA A 230 -6.90 6.27 5.45
N TYR A 231 -5.63 5.97 5.19
CA TYR A 231 -4.48 6.42 5.98
C TYR A 231 -3.69 7.54 5.26
N VAL A 232 -4.15 7.98 4.09
CA VAL A 232 -3.50 9.03 3.29
C VAL A 232 -3.79 10.40 3.91
N PRO A 233 -2.77 11.22 4.18
CA PRO A 233 -2.95 12.52 4.80
C PRO A 233 -3.32 13.61 3.77
N PRO A 234 -3.96 14.72 4.19
CA PRO A 234 -4.51 15.73 3.29
C PRO A 234 -3.45 16.42 2.41
N GLU A 235 -2.22 16.58 2.89
CA GLU A 235 -1.13 17.18 2.11
C GLU A 235 -0.64 16.30 0.94
N VAL A 236 -0.81 14.98 1.03
CA VAL A 236 -0.52 14.03 -0.07
C VAL A 236 -1.57 14.12 -1.17
N LEU A 237 -2.82 14.43 -0.81
CA LEU A 237 -3.84 14.81 -1.78
C LEU A 237 -3.38 16.11 -2.46
N ASN A 238 -3.13 17.18 -1.71
CA ASN A 238 -2.70 18.48 -2.25
C ASN A 238 -1.29 18.50 -2.93
N SER A 239 -0.72 17.35 -3.28
CA SER A 239 0.54 17.19 -4.02
C SER A 239 1.74 17.87 -3.35
N SER A 240 1.65 18.08 -2.04
CA SER A 240 2.70 18.70 -1.25
C SER A 240 3.91 17.76 -1.08
N PRO A 241 5.08 18.27 -0.66
CA PRO A 241 6.21 17.43 -0.30
C PRO A 241 5.87 16.44 0.83
N ALA A 242 6.54 15.28 0.83
CA ALA A 242 6.45 14.34 1.94
C ALA A 242 7.13 14.93 3.19
N THR A 243 6.58 14.67 4.36
CA THR A 243 7.14 15.07 5.66
C THR A 243 6.99 13.93 6.67
N PHE A 244 7.72 13.98 7.79
CA PHE A 244 7.50 13.07 8.93
C PHE A 244 6.04 13.08 9.43
N GLY A 245 5.32 14.19 9.25
CA GLY A 245 3.90 14.30 9.56
C GLY A 245 3.00 13.34 8.78
N ASN A 246 3.44 12.82 7.62
CA ASN A 246 2.69 11.80 6.88
C ASN A 246 2.53 10.52 7.71
N ASP A 247 3.61 10.06 8.38
CA ASP A 247 3.58 8.85 9.19
C ASP A 247 2.83 9.07 10.52
N GLN A 248 2.85 10.31 11.08
CA GLN A 248 2.08 10.65 12.28
C GLN A 248 0.56 10.64 12.02
N TRP A 249 0.11 11.14 10.87
CA TRP A 249 -1.29 11.00 10.47
C TRP A 249 -1.70 9.53 10.33
N ALA A 250 -0.84 8.74 9.68
CA ALA A 250 -1.08 7.31 9.50
C ALA A 250 -1.09 6.54 10.84
N LEU A 251 -0.28 6.94 11.82
CA LEU A 251 -0.35 6.49 13.21
C LEU A 251 -1.69 6.87 13.86
N GLY A 252 -2.17 8.11 13.67
CA GLY A 252 -3.49 8.56 14.17
C GLY A 252 -4.64 7.72 13.62
N CYS A 253 -4.66 7.47 12.30
CA CYS A 253 -5.63 6.56 11.68
C CYS A 253 -5.52 5.12 12.19
N THR A 254 -4.29 4.63 12.40
CA THR A 254 -4.01 3.28 12.93
C THR A 254 -4.51 3.13 14.37
N LEU A 255 -4.26 4.11 15.24
CA LEU A 255 -4.72 4.13 16.63
C LEU A 255 -6.25 4.19 16.71
N TYR A 256 -6.89 5.06 15.93
CA TYR A 256 -8.35 5.09 15.82
C TYR A 256 -8.93 3.74 15.38
N GLN A 257 -8.29 3.06 14.42
CA GLN A 257 -8.74 1.75 13.94
C GLN A 257 -8.50 0.62 14.97
N MET A 258 -7.42 0.67 15.74
CA MET A 258 -7.23 -0.23 16.88
C MET A 258 -8.37 -0.10 17.89
N LEU A 259 -8.75 1.14 18.24
CA LEU A 259 -9.78 1.40 19.25
C LEU A 259 -11.22 1.19 18.78
N SER A 260 -11.52 1.32 17.49
CA SER A 260 -12.89 1.24 16.94
C SER A 260 -13.18 0.10 15.97
N GLY A 261 -12.15 -0.63 15.52
CA GLY A 261 -12.27 -1.65 14.47
C GLY A 261 -12.31 -1.11 13.03
N THR A 262 -12.42 0.21 12.83
CA THR A 262 -12.56 0.82 11.49
C THR A 262 -11.70 2.08 11.36
N SER A 263 -11.24 2.42 10.15
CA SER A 263 -10.49 3.65 9.90
C SER A 263 -11.41 4.90 10.00
N PRO A 264 -10.94 6.04 10.55
CA PRO A 264 -11.77 7.21 10.86
C PRO A 264 -12.45 7.84 9.65
N PHE A 265 -11.83 7.70 8.46
CA PHE A 265 -12.32 8.30 7.22
C PHE A 265 -12.90 7.28 6.24
N LYS A 266 -12.99 5.99 6.59
CA LYS A 266 -13.46 4.95 5.67
C LYS A 266 -14.94 5.16 5.32
N ASP A 267 -15.22 5.25 4.03
CA ASP A 267 -16.56 5.42 3.48
C ASP A 267 -16.80 4.44 2.30
N ALA A 268 -17.99 4.43 1.73
CA ALA A 268 -18.43 3.54 0.64
C ALA A 268 -17.63 3.71 -0.67
N SER A 269 -16.86 4.80 -0.81
CA SER A 269 -15.92 4.99 -1.91
C SER A 269 -14.66 5.74 -1.47
N GLU A 270 -13.60 5.62 -2.26
CA GLU A 270 -12.36 6.40 -2.08
C GLU A 270 -12.60 7.90 -2.18
N TRP A 271 -13.44 8.34 -3.12
CA TRP A 271 -13.78 9.75 -3.26
C TRP A 271 -14.45 10.30 -1.99
N LEU A 272 -15.43 9.58 -1.43
CA LEU A 272 -16.03 9.94 -0.13
C LEU A 272 -15.00 9.91 1.00
N THR A 273 -14.11 8.91 1.03
CA THR A 273 -12.99 8.84 2.00
C THR A 273 -12.13 10.11 1.93
N PHE A 274 -11.76 10.56 0.72
CA PHE A 274 -10.99 11.79 0.54
C PHE A 274 -11.75 13.05 0.95
N GLN A 275 -13.05 13.14 0.67
CA GLN A 275 -13.87 14.25 1.17
C GLN A 275 -13.88 14.29 2.70
N ARG A 276 -13.98 13.15 3.39
CA ARG A 276 -13.87 13.06 4.86
C ARG A 276 -12.48 13.48 5.37
N ILE A 277 -11.40 13.07 4.69
CA ILE A 277 -10.01 13.46 5.01
C ILE A 277 -9.82 14.98 4.88
N ILE A 278 -10.21 15.57 3.74
CA ILE A 278 -10.07 17.00 3.47
C ILE A 278 -10.88 17.84 4.46
N ALA A 279 -12.08 17.36 4.84
CA ALA A 279 -12.93 18.03 5.82
C ALA A 279 -12.57 17.75 7.29
N ARG A 280 -11.63 16.82 7.57
CA ARG A 280 -11.36 16.27 8.92
C ARG A 280 -12.64 15.81 9.64
N ASP A 281 -13.59 15.18 8.92
CA ASP A 281 -14.79 14.57 9.52
C ASP A 281 -14.37 13.29 10.27
N ILE A 282 -13.98 13.46 11.54
CA ILE A 282 -13.69 12.39 12.50
C ILE A 282 -14.89 12.28 13.44
N ARG A 283 -15.35 11.04 13.71
CA ARG A 283 -16.51 10.79 14.58
C ARG A 283 -16.13 9.82 15.68
N PHE A 284 -15.73 10.34 16.83
CA PHE A 284 -15.33 9.52 17.97
C PHE A 284 -16.52 8.77 18.59
N PRO A 285 -16.46 7.44 18.72
CA PRO A 285 -17.42 6.68 19.52
C PRO A 285 -17.40 7.09 20.99
N ASN A 286 -18.56 7.03 21.67
CA ASN A 286 -18.72 7.43 23.06
C ASN A 286 -17.83 6.65 24.06
N TYR A 287 -17.32 5.48 23.68
CA TYR A 287 -16.46 4.63 24.51
C TYR A 287 -14.95 4.95 24.40
N PHE A 288 -14.55 5.95 23.62
CA PHE A 288 -13.17 6.45 23.63
C PHE A 288 -12.95 7.33 24.88
N SER A 289 -11.81 7.19 25.54
CA SER A 289 -11.34 8.12 26.56
C SER A 289 -11.07 9.52 25.97
N GLU A 290 -11.03 10.54 26.81
CA GLU A 290 -10.68 11.90 26.36
C GLU A 290 -9.21 11.97 25.95
N GLU A 291 -8.34 11.20 26.61
CA GLU A 291 -6.91 11.06 26.28
C GLU A 291 -6.69 10.43 24.90
N ALA A 292 -7.50 9.42 24.52
CA ALA A 292 -7.46 8.82 23.19
C ALA A 292 -7.97 9.80 22.12
N LYS A 293 -9.06 10.54 22.40
CA LYS A 293 -9.61 11.57 21.49
C LYS A 293 -8.59 12.67 21.23
N ASP A 294 -8.01 13.23 22.29
CA ASP A 294 -7.01 14.32 22.23
C ASP A 294 -5.75 13.89 21.45
N LEU A 295 -5.24 12.67 21.68
CA LEU A 295 -4.09 12.15 20.93
C LEU A 295 -4.40 12.00 19.43
N ILE A 296 -5.52 11.36 19.10
CA ILE A 296 -5.90 11.09 17.71
C ILE A 296 -6.18 12.40 16.99
N ASP A 297 -6.88 13.35 17.62
CA ASP A 297 -7.18 14.65 17.02
C ASP A 297 -5.90 15.44 16.70
N ARG A 298 -4.92 15.45 17.61
CA ARG A 298 -3.60 16.08 17.37
C ARG A 298 -2.78 15.38 16.29
N LEU A 299 -2.80 14.05 16.24
CA LEU A 299 -2.13 13.28 15.18
C LEU A 299 -2.80 13.48 13.80
N LEU A 300 -4.10 13.74 13.79
CA LEU A 300 -4.91 14.01 12.59
C LEU A 300 -5.10 15.52 12.33
N ASP A 301 -4.14 16.36 12.75
CA ASP A 301 -4.17 17.78 12.37
C ASP A 301 -3.95 17.96 10.86
N ILE A 302 -4.62 18.95 10.27
CA ILE A 302 -4.47 19.25 8.83
C ILE A 302 -3.06 19.75 8.52
N GLU A 303 -2.47 20.52 9.43
CA GLU A 303 -1.12 21.08 9.28
C GLU A 303 -0.06 20.05 9.75
N PRO A 304 0.77 19.49 8.85
CA PRO A 304 1.69 18.40 9.22
C PRO A 304 2.70 18.77 10.30
N SER A 305 3.09 20.05 10.37
CA SER A 305 4.03 20.56 11.37
C SER A 305 3.45 20.69 12.78
N ARG A 306 2.12 20.60 12.94
CA ARG A 306 1.44 20.60 14.26
C ARG A 306 1.24 19.20 14.85
N ARG A 307 1.41 18.15 14.04
CA ARG A 307 1.26 16.77 14.50
C ARG A 307 2.39 16.45 15.50
N PRO A 308 2.08 15.91 16.69
CA PRO A 308 3.12 15.50 17.65
C PRO A 308 4.02 14.43 17.00
N GLY A 309 5.32 14.47 17.28
CA GLY A 309 6.32 13.66 16.55
C GLY A 309 6.90 14.32 15.30
N ALA A 310 6.19 15.26 14.66
CA ALA A 310 6.65 15.96 13.43
C ALA A 310 6.95 17.45 13.61
N GLY A 311 6.39 18.09 14.66
CA GLY A 311 6.68 19.48 15.02
C GLY A 311 8.02 19.70 15.75
N PRO A 312 8.32 20.93 16.19
CA PRO A 312 9.61 21.28 16.82
C PRO A 312 9.96 20.52 18.11
N GLU A 313 8.95 20.09 18.88
CA GLU A 313 9.12 19.25 20.07
C GLU A 313 9.33 17.76 19.75
N GLY A 314 9.20 17.37 18.47
CA GLY A 314 9.45 16.03 17.97
C GLY A 314 8.67 14.94 18.72
N TYR A 315 9.33 13.79 18.88
CA TYR A 315 8.78 12.62 19.57
C TYR A 315 8.63 12.81 21.08
N ASP A 316 9.33 13.77 21.67
CA ASP A 316 9.25 14.07 23.10
C ASP A 316 7.83 14.53 23.50
N ALA A 317 7.19 15.37 22.68
CA ALA A 317 5.80 15.77 22.89
C ALA A 317 4.82 14.59 22.71
N LEU A 318 5.07 13.71 21.74
CA LEU A 318 4.25 12.53 21.48
C LEU A 318 4.32 11.53 22.65
N LYS A 319 5.53 11.23 23.14
CA LYS A 319 5.78 10.28 24.23
C LYS A 319 5.30 10.77 25.60
N LYS A 320 5.21 12.09 25.81
CA LYS A 320 4.69 12.73 27.04
C LYS A 320 3.16 12.85 27.07
N HIS A 321 2.47 12.49 25.99
CA HIS A 321 1.01 12.60 25.92
C HIS A 321 0.32 11.75 27.01
N PRO A 322 -0.75 12.23 27.70
CA PRO A 322 -1.41 11.50 28.79
C PRO A 322 -1.84 10.06 28.45
N PHE A 323 -2.23 9.82 27.20
CA PHE A 323 -2.53 8.48 26.66
C PHE A 323 -1.39 7.46 26.85
N PHE A 324 -0.13 7.91 26.83
CA PHE A 324 1.07 7.08 27.05
C PHE A 324 1.64 7.19 28.47
N SER A 325 0.90 7.78 29.43
CA SER A 325 1.37 8.02 30.81
C SER A 325 1.84 6.77 31.57
N LYS A 326 1.36 5.58 31.18
CA LYS A 326 1.75 4.28 31.77
C LYS A 326 2.92 3.59 31.04
N VAL A 327 3.45 4.17 29.94
CA VAL A 327 4.45 3.51 29.09
C VAL A 327 5.87 3.73 29.62
N ASP A 328 6.54 2.66 30.07
CA ASP A 328 8.00 2.67 30.22
C ASP A 328 8.69 2.54 28.85
N TRP A 329 8.94 3.68 28.22
CA TRP A 329 9.66 3.81 26.95
C TRP A 329 11.08 3.21 26.97
N ARG A 330 11.73 3.05 28.14
CA ARG A 330 13.10 2.50 28.22
C ARG A 330 13.15 0.98 28.18
N ASN A 331 12.09 0.32 28.63
CA ASN A 331 11.98 -1.15 28.64
C ASN A 331 10.82 -1.68 27.80
N LEU A 332 10.17 -0.85 26.98
CA LEU A 332 9.02 -1.19 26.12
C LEU A 332 9.19 -2.55 25.40
N ARG A 333 10.33 -2.75 24.71
CA ARG A 333 10.68 -4.00 24.00
C ARG A 333 11.02 -5.21 24.88
N LYS A 334 10.90 -5.07 26.21
CA LYS A 334 11.08 -6.14 27.21
C LYS A 334 9.82 -6.37 28.04
N GLN A 335 8.79 -5.51 27.90
CA GLN A 335 7.51 -5.69 28.57
C GLN A 335 6.73 -6.81 27.89
N THR A 336 5.89 -7.53 28.64
CA THR A 336 5.02 -8.56 28.08
C THR A 336 3.99 -7.92 27.16
N PRO A 337 3.93 -8.28 25.87
CA PRO A 337 2.96 -7.73 24.93
C PRO A 337 1.54 -8.30 25.16
N PRO A 338 0.51 -7.68 24.58
CA PRO A 338 -0.86 -8.19 24.60
C PRO A 338 -0.99 -9.63 24.09
N LYS A 339 -1.93 -10.38 24.68
CA LYS A 339 -2.26 -11.73 24.20
C LYS A 339 -2.92 -11.65 22.81
N LEU A 340 -2.31 -12.34 21.85
CA LEU A 340 -2.87 -12.54 20.51
C LEU A 340 -4.21 -13.29 20.58
N ALA A 341 -5.14 -12.94 19.71
CA ALA A 341 -6.34 -13.76 19.51
C ALA A 341 -5.94 -15.06 18.79
N LEU A 342 -6.38 -16.19 19.33
CA LEU A 342 -6.16 -17.50 18.71
C LEU A 342 -6.90 -17.58 17.36
N GLU A 343 -6.29 -18.21 16.37
CA GLU A 343 -7.03 -18.64 15.18
C GLU A 343 -8.09 -19.66 15.61
N GLN A 344 -9.34 -19.46 15.20
CA GLN A 344 -10.37 -20.49 15.35
C GLN A 344 -10.01 -21.64 14.42
N VAL A 345 -9.44 -22.70 15.00
CA VAL A 345 -9.23 -23.96 14.30
C VAL A 345 -10.61 -24.54 13.98
N VAL A 346 -11.05 -24.35 12.74
CA VAL A 346 -12.16 -25.13 12.19
C VAL A 346 -11.64 -26.55 12.08
N HIS A 347 -11.92 -27.37 13.09
CA HIS A 347 -11.70 -28.80 12.99
C HIS A 347 -12.62 -29.34 11.90
N SER A 348 -12.03 -29.58 10.72
CA SER A 348 -12.52 -30.55 9.75
C SER A 348 -12.39 -31.93 10.40
N GLY A 349 -13.31 -32.24 11.30
CA GLY A 349 -13.41 -33.53 11.95
C GLY A 349 -14.01 -34.53 10.97
N ASP A 350 -13.16 -35.39 10.42
CA ASP A 350 -13.62 -36.70 9.96
C ASP A 350 -14.18 -37.44 11.19
N ASN A 351 -15.49 -37.70 11.19
CA ASN A 351 -16.01 -38.89 11.84
C ASN A 351 -17.34 -39.29 11.20
N ASP A 352 -17.35 -40.51 10.67
CA ASP A 352 -18.47 -41.16 10.02
C ASP A 352 -19.38 -41.84 11.06
N SER A 353 -20.65 -42.04 10.70
CA SER A 353 -21.59 -43.04 11.23
C SER A 353 -22.05 -42.93 12.71
N SER A 354 -23.29 -42.49 12.94
CA SER A 354 -24.45 -43.41 13.17
C SER A 354 -25.73 -42.72 13.72
N ASP A 355 -26.85 -42.98 13.04
CA ASP A 355 -28.23 -43.17 13.51
C ASP A 355 -28.97 -42.20 14.48
N SER A 356 -29.88 -41.43 13.85
CA SER A 356 -31.28 -41.08 14.22
C SER A 356 -32.02 -42.01 15.22
N PRO A 357 -33.14 -41.61 15.91
CA PRO A 357 -34.25 -40.81 15.33
C PRO A 357 -35.22 -39.96 16.23
N TRP A 358 -36.01 -39.11 15.54
CA TRP A 358 -37.41 -38.67 15.81
C TRP A 358 -37.83 -37.88 17.10
N ASN A 359 -38.06 -36.55 16.96
CA ASN A 359 -39.36 -35.80 16.96
C ASN A 359 -40.56 -36.21 17.90
N PRO A 360 -41.64 -35.39 18.05
CA PRO A 360 -41.81 -33.94 18.32
C PRO A 360 -42.95 -33.63 19.35
N THR A 361 -43.26 -32.35 19.64
CA THR A 361 -44.58 -31.76 20.04
C THR A 361 -44.38 -30.29 20.49
N HIS A 362 -45.31 -29.32 20.44
CA HIS A 362 -46.75 -29.21 20.10
C HIS A 362 -46.95 -28.03 19.10
N VAL A 363 -47.83 -28.09 18.08
CA VAL A 363 -49.26 -27.64 18.06
C VAL A 363 -49.43 -26.19 18.55
N GLY A 364 -50.11 -25.25 17.88
CA GLY A 364 -50.94 -25.13 16.66
C GLY A 364 -51.38 -23.64 16.60
N ASP A 365 -52.22 -23.08 15.73
CA ASP A 365 -53.10 -23.45 14.61
C ASP A 365 -53.50 -22.07 13.99
N GLY A 366 -53.94 -21.82 12.75
CA GLY A 366 -54.20 -22.64 11.57
C GLY A 366 -54.93 -21.78 10.50
N SER A 367 -54.95 -22.25 9.25
CA SER A 367 -55.87 -21.82 8.15
C SER A 367 -55.68 -20.40 7.53
N THR A 368 -55.83 -20.17 6.21
CA THR A 368 -56.05 -21.10 5.07
C THR A 368 -55.70 -20.48 3.70
N LYS A 369 -55.37 -21.38 2.74
CA LYS A 369 -55.50 -21.28 1.26
C LYS A 369 -54.63 -20.23 0.53
N GLN A 370 -53.56 -20.64 -0.17
CA GLN A 370 -53.51 -21.36 -1.46
C GLN A 370 -53.96 -20.53 -2.67
N ASN A 371 -52.99 -20.17 -3.53
CA ASN A 371 -53.03 -20.60 -4.93
C ASN A 371 -51.61 -20.71 -5.53
N GLU A 372 -51.47 -21.47 -6.61
CA GLU A 372 -50.21 -22.05 -7.10
C GLU A 372 -49.44 -21.15 -8.10
N GLY A 373 -48.12 -21.35 -8.27
CA GLY A 373 -47.30 -20.57 -9.21
C GLY A 373 -45.78 -20.86 -9.17
N SER A 374 -45.38 -22.02 -9.70
CA SER A 374 -44.03 -22.62 -9.72
C SER A 374 -42.79 -21.70 -9.98
N SER A 375 -41.68 -22.05 -9.29
CA SER A 375 -40.25 -21.95 -9.70
C SER A 375 -39.67 -20.57 -10.09
N CYS A 376 -38.59 -20.06 -9.46
CA CYS A 376 -37.26 -20.69 -9.38
C CYS A 376 -36.32 -19.99 -8.37
N ALA A 377 -35.27 -20.71 -7.97
CA ALA A 377 -34.26 -20.36 -6.96
C ALA A 377 -33.81 -18.89 -6.85
N GLY A 378 -34.01 -18.30 -5.66
CA GLY A 378 -33.23 -17.15 -5.19
C GLY A 378 -31.99 -17.64 -4.45
N SER A 379 -30.81 -17.21 -4.88
CA SER A 379 -29.56 -17.34 -4.10
C SER A 379 -28.99 -15.94 -3.83
N SER A 380 -28.70 -15.68 -2.57
CA SER A 380 -28.22 -14.40 -2.06
C SER A 380 -26.84 -14.03 -2.62
N GLU A 381 -26.77 -12.93 -3.39
CA GLU A 381 -25.47 -12.36 -3.78
C GLU A 381 -24.89 -11.46 -2.68
N VAL A 382 -23.69 -11.83 -2.23
CA VAL A 382 -22.93 -11.14 -1.19
C VAL A 382 -22.35 -9.84 -1.73
N SER A 383 -22.58 -8.72 -1.03
CA SER A 383 -22.08 -7.40 -1.41
C SER A 383 -20.56 -7.27 -1.25
N GLY A 384 -19.82 -7.64 -2.30
CA GLY A 384 -18.36 -7.52 -2.35
C GLY A 384 -17.89 -6.07 -2.53
N HIS A 385 -17.34 -5.47 -1.46
CA HIS A 385 -16.75 -4.13 -1.50
C HIS A 385 -15.50 -4.07 -2.40
N ILE A 386 -15.53 -3.20 -3.43
CA ILE A 386 -14.37 -2.95 -4.31
C ILE A 386 -13.48 -1.83 -3.73
N THR A 387 -12.17 -2.12 -3.68
CA THR A 387 -11.08 -1.33 -3.10
C THR A 387 -9.81 -1.69 -3.90
N ARG A 388 -8.87 -0.82 -4.33
CA ARG A 388 -8.67 0.65 -4.24
C ARG A 388 -7.94 1.14 -5.50
N LEU A 389 -8.07 2.41 -5.96
CA LEU A 389 -7.24 2.98 -7.03
C LEU A 389 -6.79 4.45 -6.82
N ALA A 390 -5.46 4.59 -6.84
CA ALA A 390 -4.64 5.74 -6.46
C ALA A 390 -4.90 7.11 -7.11
N SER A 391 -4.59 8.15 -6.32
CA SER A 391 -4.28 9.56 -6.69
C SER A 391 -5.37 10.32 -7.45
N ILE A 392 -6.14 11.16 -6.75
CA ILE A 392 -7.10 12.09 -7.36
C ILE A 392 -6.49 13.47 -7.67
N ASP A 393 -5.54 13.96 -6.88
CA ASP A 393 -5.30 15.40 -6.80
C ASP A 393 -4.02 15.94 -7.49
N SER A 394 -3.10 15.08 -7.95
CA SER A 394 -2.03 15.50 -8.89
C SER A 394 -2.49 15.54 -10.35
N PHE A 395 -3.76 15.22 -10.61
CA PHE A 395 -4.30 15.12 -11.97
C PHE A 395 -4.83 16.43 -12.53
N ASP A 396 -5.32 17.36 -11.70
CA ASP A 396 -6.15 18.47 -12.17
C ASP A 396 -5.40 19.62 -12.85
N SER A 397 -4.16 19.96 -12.44
CA SER A 397 -3.48 21.17 -12.95
C SER A 397 -3.32 21.22 -14.47
N LYS A 398 -3.08 20.08 -15.12
CA LYS A 398 -2.99 19.98 -16.59
C LYS A 398 -4.35 19.92 -17.30
N TRP A 399 -5.43 19.61 -16.58
CA TRP A 399 -6.78 19.48 -17.12
C TRP A 399 -7.68 20.68 -16.82
N GLN A 400 -7.37 21.52 -15.83
CA GLN A 400 -8.08 22.76 -15.51
C GLN A 400 -8.33 23.64 -16.75
N GLN A 401 -7.39 23.72 -17.69
CA GLN A 401 -7.56 24.43 -18.98
C GLN A 401 -8.74 23.92 -19.86
N PHE A 402 -9.30 22.74 -19.56
CA PHE A 402 -10.45 22.16 -20.26
C PHE A 402 -11.73 22.17 -19.41
N LEU A 403 -11.64 22.55 -18.14
CA LEU A 403 -12.73 22.62 -17.18
C LEU A 403 -13.28 24.06 -17.10
N ASP A 404 -14.57 24.19 -16.83
CA ASP A 404 -15.21 25.47 -16.55
C ASP A 404 -15.02 25.81 -15.04
N PRO A 405 -15.09 27.08 -14.61
CA PRO A 405 -14.99 27.43 -13.18
C PRO A 405 -15.97 26.63 -12.31
N GLY A 406 -15.46 26.07 -11.20
CA GLY A 406 -16.21 25.18 -10.29
C GLY A 406 -16.47 23.76 -10.81
N GLU A 407 -15.97 23.40 -11.99
CA GLU A 407 -16.01 22.02 -12.51
C GLU A 407 -14.77 21.24 -12.03
N SER A 408 -14.98 20.00 -11.58
CA SER A 408 -13.93 19.10 -11.09
C SER A 408 -13.99 17.73 -11.76
N VAL A 409 -12.89 17.00 -11.79
CA VAL A 409 -12.81 15.66 -12.40
C VAL A 409 -13.32 14.59 -11.42
N LEU A 410 -14.32 13.82 -11.84
CA LEU A 410 -14.82 12.65 -11.10
C LEU A 410 -14.16 11.33 -11.52
N MET A 411 -13.76 11.20 -12.80
CA MET A 411 -13.12 9.98 -13.28
C MET A 411 -12.21 10.27 -14.46
N ILE A 412 -11.02 9.68 -14.49
CA ILE A 412 -10.11 9.78 -15.63
C ILE A 412 -9.43 8.44 -15.99
N SER A 413 -9.25 8.21 -17.29
CA SER A 413 -8.49 7.07 -17.81
C SER A 413 -7.86 7.38 -19.15
N THR A 414 -6.67 6.82 -19.39
CA THR A 414 -6.14 6.68 -20.75
C THR A 414 -6.79 5.46 -21.39
N LEU A 415 -7.70 5.69 -22.33
CA LEU A 415 -8.45 4.67 -23.05
C LEU A 415 -7.93 4.48 -24.46
N LYS A 416 -8.15 3.30 -25.04
CA LYS A 416 -7.96 3.05 -26.46
C LYS A 416 -9.32 3.20 -27.15
N LYS A 417 -9.52 4.32 -27.84
CA LYS A 417 -10.70 4.60 -28.66
C LYS A 417 -10.65 3.73 -29.91
N ILE A 418 -11.59 2.81 -30.02
CA ILE A 418 -11.67 1.81 -31.09
C ILE A 418 -12.25 2.47 -32.34
N ARG A 419 -11.63 2.23 -33.50
CA ARG A 419 -12.16 2.67 -34.81
C ARG A 419 -11.98 1.53 -35.83
N LYS A 420 -12.73 1.61 -36.94
CA LYS A 420 -12.74 0.58 -38.01
C LYS A 420 -11.37 0.26 -38.63
N ILE A 421 -10.40 1.19 -38.59
CA ILE A 421 -9.11 1.06 -39.29
C ILE A 421 -7.92 1.29 -38.34
N THR A 422 -7.98 2.28 -37.45
CA THR A 422 -6.88 2.59 -36.51
C THR A 422 -7.38 2.89 -35.10
N ASN A 423 -6.82 2.18 -34.12
CA ASN A 423 -7.10 2.41 -32.71
C ASN A 423 -6.25 3.55 -32.16
N LYS A 424 -6.83 4.41 -31.31
CA LYS A 424 -6.15 5.61 -30.84
C LYS A 424 -6.22 5.77 -29.32
N LYS A 425 -5.07 5.98 -28.66
CA LYS A 425 -5.02 6.36 -27.25
C LYS A 425 -5.63 7.76 -27.07
N VAL A 426 -6.54 7.90 -26.11
CA VAL A 426 -7.20 9.15 -25.70
C VAL A 426 -7.25 9.22 -24.18
N GLN A 427 -7.23 10.41 -23.60
CA GLN A 427 -7.66 10.59 -22.21
C GLN A 427 -9.17 10.81 -22.24
N LEU A 428 -9.94 10.03 -21.47
CA LEU A 428 -11.36 10.29 -21.21
C LEU A 428 -11.50 10.79 -19.77
N ILE A 429 -12.23 11.88 -19.61
CA ILE A 429 -12.39 12.65 -18.37
C ILE A 429 -13.89 12.83 -18.13
N LEU A 430 -14.40 12.32 -17.01
CA LEU A 430 -15.72 12.60 -16.48
C LEU A 430 -15.61 13.73 -15.47
N THR A 431 -16.55 14.67 -15.50
CA THR A 431 -16.58 15.82 -14.59
C THR A 431 -17.73 15.70 -13.58
N ASN A 432 -17.79 16.61 -12.60
CA ASN A 432 -18.93 16.76 -11.69
C ASN A 432 -20.18 17.37 -12.35
N LYS A 433 -20.10 17.78 -13.61
CA LYS A 433 -21.21 18.19 -14.48
C LYS A 433 -21.56 17.04 -15.44
N PRO A 434 -22.74 17.04 -16.11
CA PRO A 434 -23.11 16.03 -17.12
C PRO A 434 -22.30 16.21 -18.43
N LYS A 435 -20.98 16.07 -18.31
CA LYS A 435 -19.98 16.39 -19.33
C LYS A 435 -18.78 15.45 -19.25
N LEU A 436 -18.48 14.84 -20.40
CA LEU A 436 -17.28 14.05 -20.68
C LEU A 436 -16.39 14.83 -21.64
N VAL A 437 -15.13 14.98 -21.28
CA VAL A 437 -14.09 15.51 -22.17
C VAL A 437 -13.21 14.35 -22.61
N TYR A 438 -12.99 14.20 -23.91
CA TYR A 438 -11.90 13.36 -24.41
C TYR A 438 -10.83 14.20 -25.11
N VAL A 439 -9.58 14.02 -24.66
CA VAL A 439 -8.42 14.75 -25.17
C VAL A 439 -7.50 13.79 -25.93
N ASP A 440 -7.04 14.24 -27.09
CA ASP A 440 -6.02 13.59 -27.90
C ASP A 440 -4.60 13.94 -27.39
N PRO A 441 -3.85 13.01 -26.77
CA PRO A 441 -2.56 13.31 -26.15
C PRO A 441 -1.49 13.82 -27.13
N SER A 442 -1.64 13.57 -28.43
CA SER A 442 -0.66 13.99 -29.46
C SER A 442 -1.10 15.19 -30.29
N LYS A 443 -2.32 15.73 -30.10
CA LYS A 443 -2.81 16.90 -30.86
C LYS A 443 -3.55 17.95 -30.05
N VAL A 444 -3.77 17.74 -28.74
CA VAL A 444 -4.50 18.68 -27.85
C VAL A 444 -5.91 19.04 -28.37
N VAL A 445 -6.52 18.15 -29.15
CA VAL A 445 -7.87 18.36 -29.70
C VAL A 445 -8.90 17.93 -28.65
N LYS A 446 -9.71 18.90 -28.19
CA LYS A 446 -10.84 18.70 -27.27
C LYS A 446 -12.04 18.15 -28.03
N GLY A 447 -12.62 17.05 -27.55
CA GLY A 447 -13.96 16.63 -27.92
C GLY A 447 -14.82 16.51 -26.67
N ASN A 448 -15.95 17.22 -26.63
CA ASN A 448 -16.90 17.13 -25.53
C ASN A 448 -18.07 16.22 -25.88
N ILE A 449 -18.63 15.59 -24.86
CA ILE A 449 -19.97 15.01 -24.87
C ILE A 449 -20.67 15.64 -23.68
N ILE A 450 -21.73 16.39 -23.93
CA ILE A 450 -22.58 17.01 -22.91
C ILE A 450 -23.95 16.34 -23.06
N TRP A 451 -24.58 15.98 -21.96
CA TRP A 451 -25.91 15.37 -21.93
C TRP A 451 -26.81 16.13 -20.95
N SER A 452 -28.12 15.88 -21.06
CA SER A 452 -29.10 16.21 -20.03
C SER A 452 -29.54 14.94 -19.29
N ASP A 453 -30.41 15.09 -18.31
CA ASP A 453 -31.01 13.97 -17.56
C ASP A 453 -31.98 13.12 -18.41
N ASN A 454 -32.17 13.48 -19.69
CA ASN A 454 -32.86 12.65 -20.67
C ASN A 454 -32.02 11.40 -21.00
N PRO A 455 -32.49 10.17 -20.69
CA PRO A 455 -31.75 8.93 -20.96
C PRO A 455 -31.57 8.64 -22.47
N ASN A 456 -32.25 9.38 -23.35
CA ASN A 456 -32.07 9.28 -24.80
C ASN A 456 -30.84 10.07 -25.32
N ASP A 457 -30.32 11.04 -24.55
CA ASP A 457 -29.16 11.86 -24.98
C ASP A 457 -27.84 11.08 -24.90
N LEU A 458 -27.73 10.16 -23.94
CA LEU A 458 -26.56 9.33 -23.73
C LEU A 458 -26.94 7.99 -23.09
N SER A 459 -26.38 6.89 -23.58
CA SER A 459 -26.38 5.60 -22.89
C SER A 459 -25.02 4.91 -22.99
N VAL A 460 -24.68 4.09 -21.97
CA VAL A 460 -23.43 3.33 -21.94
C VAL A 460 -23.69 1.83 -22.04
N GLN A 461 -23.20 1.24 -23.13
CA GLN A 461 -23.30 -0.20 -23.42
C GLN A 461 -21.95 -0.87 -23.11
N VAL A 462 -21.89 -1.71 -22.08
CA VAL A 462 -20.70 -2.51 -21.76
C VAL A 462 -20.76 -3.84 -22.51
N THR A 463 -19.70 -4.19 -23.24
CA THR A 463 -19.61 -5.46 -24.00
C THR A 463 -18.61 -6.44 -23.40
N SER A 464 -17.68 -5.97 -22.55
CA SER A 464 -16.82 -6.79 -21.70
C SER A 464 -16.26 -5.91 -20.57
N PRO A 465 -15.58 -6.46 -19.53
CA PRO A 465 -15.01 -5.63 -18.46
C PRO A 465 -14.05 -4.53 -18.94
N SER A 466 -13.40 -4.70 -20.10
CA SER A 466 -12.54 -3.69 -20.75
C SER A 466 -13.27 -2.83 -21.77
N ASN A 467 -14.31 -3.35 -22.44
CA ASN A 467 -14.90 -2.70 -23.62
C ASN A 467 -16.28 -2.12 -23.34
N PHE A 468 -16.46 -0.84 -23.66
CA PHE A 468 -17.75 -0.17 -23.63
C PHE A 468 -17.95 0.77 -24.82
N LYS A 469 -19.20 1.11 -25.09
CA LYS A 469 -19.62 2.09 -26.08
C LYS A 469 -20.42 3.18 -25.38
N ILE A 470 -20.05 4.42 -25.66
CA ILE A 470 -20.90 5.58 -25.36
C ILE A 470 -21.73 5.84 -26.62
N VAL A 471 -23.05 5.74 -26.47
CA VAL A 471 -24.04 5.95 -27.52
C VAL A 471 -24.72 7.29 -27.26
N THR A 472 -24.77 8.14 -28.28
CA THR A 472 -25.47 9.43 -28.28
C THR A 472 -26.27 9.52 -29.58
N PRO A 473 -27.34 10.33 -29.69
CA PRO A 473 -28.13 10.48 -30.92
C PRO A 473 -27.31 10.79 -32.18
N LYS A 474 -26.17 11.47 -32.02
CA LYS A 474 -25.29 11.88 -33.12
C LYS A 474 -24.12 10.90 -33.38
N LYS A 475 -23.80 10.00 -32.44
CA LYS A 475 -22.54 9.23 -32.50
C LYS A 475 -22.48 8.04 -31.55
N ILE A 476 -21.92 6.93 -32.03
CA ILE A 476 -21.43 5.82 -31.20
C ILE A 476 -19.90 5.90 -31.10
N MET A 477 -19.36 5.77 -29.89
CA MET A 477 -17.91 5.76 -29.63
C MET A 477 -17.55 4.56 -28.76
N ALA A 478 -16.75 3.65 -29.32
CA ALA A 478 -16.24 2.48 -28.62
C ALA A 478 -14.89 2.76 -27.97
N PHE A 479 -14.70 2.24 -26.75
CA PHE A 479 -13.51 2.41 -25.93
C PHE A 479 -13.12 1.09 -25.27
N GLU A 480 -11.81 0.89 -25.15
CA GLU A 480 -11.17 -0.18 -24.40
C GLU A 480 -10.38 0.46 -23.23
N ASP A 481 -10.79 0.20 -21.99
CA ASP A 481 -10.02 0.49 -20.78
C ASP A 481 -9.19 -0.76 -20.43
N SER A 482 -7.87 -0.66 -20.58
CA SER A 482 -6.94 -1.75 -20.22
C SER A 482 -6.94 -2.06 -18.72
N LYS A 483 -7.53 -1.20 -17.88
CA LYS A 483 -7.75 -1.43 -16.45
C LYS A 483 -9.05 -2.21 -16.14
N GLN A 484 -9.77 -2.69 -17.14
CA GLN A 484 -11.03 -3.46 -17.00
C GLN A 484 -12.14 -2.70 -16.23
N ARG A 485 -12.27 -1.39 -16.47
CA ARG A 485 -13.19 -0.49 -15.74
C ARG A 485 -14.49 -0.12 -16.49
N ALA A 486 -14.88 -0.87 -17.52
CA ALA A 486 -16.03 -0.55 -18.38
C ALA A 486 -17.34 -0.35 -17.60
N TRP A 487 -17.61 -1.22 -16.61
CA TRP A 487 -18.77 -1.11 -15.72
C TRP A 487 -18.70 0.08 -14.76
N GLN A 488 -17.51 0.47 -14.32
CA GLN A 488 -17.32 1.66 -13.49
C GLN A 488 -17.60 2.93 -14.29
N TRP A 489 -17.13 3.01 -15.55
CA TRP A 489 -17.48 4.08 -16.48
C TRP A 489 -19.00 4.19 -16.69
N LYS A 490 -19.68 3.06 -16.96
CA LYS A 490 -21.15 3.01 -17.06
C LYS A 490 -21.82 3.58 -15.80
N LYS A 491 -21.50 3.02 -14.62
CA LYS A 491 -22.11 3.45 -13.34
C LYS A 491 -21.83 4.92 -13.00
N ALA A 492 -20.63 5.43 -13.28
CA ALA A 492 -20.26 6.81 -13.00
C ALA A 492 -20.96 7.81 -13.94
N ILE A 493 -21.10 7.48 -15.23
CA ILE A 493 -21.79 8.33 -16.20
C ILE A 493 -23.31 8.31 -15.94
N GLU A 494 -23.91 7.13 -15.79
CA GLU A 494 -25.35 6.98 -15.55
C GLU A 494 -25.75 7.51 -14.16
N GLY A 495 -24.85 7.46 -13.17
CA GLY A 495 -25.03 8.09 -11.86
C GLY A 495 -25.04 9.63 -11.88
N LEU A 496 -24.70 10.26 -13.01
CA LEU A 496 -24.82 11.71 -13.25
C LEU A 496 -25.97 12.07 -14.20
N GLN A 497 -26.72 11.09 -14.70
CA GLN A 497 -27.97 11.30 -15.47
C GLN A 497 -29.22 11.28 -14.57
N ASN A 498 -29.04 10.95 -13.29
CA ASN A 498 -30.11 10.76 -12.31
C ASN A 498 -29.93 11.68 -11.09
N ARG A 499 -29.53 12.95 -11.31
CA ARG A 499 -29.17 13.90 -10.23
C ARG A 499 -29.90 15.23 -10.32
#